data_AF-A0A7S9YXV5-F1
#
_entry.id   AF-A0A7S9YXV5-F1
#
_cell.length_a   1.000
_cell.length_b   1.000
_cell.length_c   1.000
_cell.angle_alpha   90.00
_cell.angle_beta   90.00
_cell.angle_gamma   90.00
#
_symmetry.space_group_name_H-M   'P 1'
#
loop_
_entity.id
_entity.type
_entity.pdbx_description
1 polymer ?
#
loop_
_entity_poly.entity_id
_entity_poly.type
_entity_poly.pdbx_seq_one_letter_code
_entity_poly.pdbx_strand_id
1 'polypeptide(L)'
;MKRPLPNYKIGDVVPVPADADMNLAQIQMQKRGLLARNANSSHRSIAGITAKRIMAGIHEDEHRRTDPFERAQTFLRRRGFVPVCAIEGRFRVGRHTFASRAEVIEFAQSKGFEG
;
A
#
# COMPACT_ATOMS: atom_id res chain seq x y z
N MET A 1 24.23 6.66 -7.28
CA MET A 1 24.72 8.03 -7.08
C MET A 1 23.52 8.97 -6.90
N LYS A 2 23.43 9.70 -5.78
CA LYS A 2 22.36 10.68 -5.55
C LYS A 2 22.61 11.88 -6.47
N ARG A 3 21.62 12.27 -7.29
CA ARG A 3 21.72 13.49 -8.09
C ARG A 3 21.82 14.68 -7.12
N PRO A 4 22.71 15.66 -7.38
CA PRO A 4 22.79 16.86 -6.55
C PRO A 4 21.42 17.57 -6.57
N LEU A 5 20.97 17.99 -5.39
CA LEU A 5 19.76 18.80 -5.27
C LEU A 5 20.05 20.14 -5.96
N PRO A 6 19.14 20.61 -6.81
CA PRO A 6 19.38 21.85 -7.53
C PRO A 6 19.33 23.06 -6.58
N ASN A 7 20.22 24.03 -6.80
CA ASN A 7 20.43 25.19 -5.93
C ASN A 7 19.47 26.37 -6.24
N TYR A 8 18.24 26.08 -6.69
CA TYR A 8 17.22 27.11 -6.97
C TYR A 8 16.13 27.11 -5.90
N LYS A 9 15.57 28.29 -5.61
CA LYS A 9 14.39 28.45 -4.76
C LYS A 9 13.12 28.52 -5.60
N ILE A 10 11.98 28.15 -5.00
CA ILE A 10 10.67 28.29 -5.64
C ILE A 10 10.42 29.79 -5.87
N GLY A 11 10.26 30.20 -7.13
CA GLY A 11 10.09 31.61 -7.53
C GLY A 11 11.28 32.19 -8.31
N ASP A 12 12.42 31.52 -8.33
CA ASP A 12 13.58 31.96 -9.12
C ASP A 12 13.35 31.73 -10.63
N VAL A 13 13.62 32.74 -11.44
CA VAL A 13 13.62 32.62 -12.90
C VAL A 13 14.97 32.04 -13.32
N VAL A 14 14.97 30.74 -13.66
CA VAL A 14 16.17 30.04 -14.13
C VAL A 14 16.11 29.94 -15.66
N PRO A 15 17.20 30.27 -16.38
CA PRO A 15 17.23 30.12 -17.83
C PRO A 15 17.10 28.64 -18.21
N VAL A 16 16.34 28.38 -19.26
CA VAL A 16 16.18 27.03 -19.81
C VAL A 16 17.50 26.63 -20.51
N PRO A 17 18.08 25.45 -20.21
CA PRO A 17 19.27 24.96 -20.90
C PRO A 17 19.05 24.87 -22.41
N ALA A 18 20.07 25.19 -23.22
CA ALA A 18 19.96 25.21 -24.69
C ALA A 18 19.70 23.83 -25.32
N ASP A 19 20.01 22.76 -24.59
CA ASP A 19 19.82 21.36 -24.96
C ASP A 19 18.52 20.75 -24.40
N ALA A 20 17.70 21.54 -23.69
CA ALA A 20 16.47 21.05 -23.09
C ALA A 20 15.42 20.73 -24.16
N ASP A 21 14.92 19.48 -24.15
CA ASP A 21 13.77 19.08 -24.96
C ASP A 21 12.48 19.68 -24.37
N MET A 22 12.06 20.80 -24.97
CA MET A 22 10.86 21.53 -24.56
C MET A 22 9.57 20.75 -24.80
N ASN A 23 9.53 19.84 -25.78
CA ASN A 23 8.36 19.00 -26.02
C ASN A 23 8.20 17.99 -24.89
N LEU A 24 9.30 17.35 -24.48
CA LEU A 24 9.29 16.45 -23.33
C LEU A 24 8.90 17.18 -22.05
N ALA A 25 9.41 18.40 -21.83
CA ALA A 25 9.03 19.21 -20.68
C ALA A 25 7.52 19.51 -20.64
N GLN A 26 6.93 19.90 -21.77
CA GLN A 26 5.48 20.13 -21.89
C GLN A 26 4.66 18.87 -21.62
N ILE A 27 5.07 17.72 -22.18
CA ILE A 27 4.41 16.44 -21.93
C ILE A 27 4.44 16.09 -20.43
N GLN A 28 5.58 16.28 -19.76
CA GLN A 28 5.70 16.01 -18.33
C GLN A 28 4.87 16.97 -17.47
N MET A 29 4.78 18.25 -17.86
CA MET A 29 3.92 19.23 -17.20
C MET A 29 2.43 18.87 -17.34
N GLN A 30 2.00 18.49 -18.55
CA GLN A 30 0.63 18.04 -18.80
C GLN A 30 0.30 16.77 -18.00
N LYS A 31 1.24 15.80 -17.95
CA LYS A 31 1.11 14.58 -17.15
C LYS A 31 0.97 14.89 -15.66
N ARG A 32 1.78 15.79 -15.11
CA ARG A 32 1.66 16.27 -13.72
C ARG A 32 0.29 16.91 -13.46
N GLY A 33 -0.19 17.75 -14.36
CA GLY A 33 -1.53 18.37 -14.25
C GLY A 33 -2.68 17.36 -14.29
N LEU A 34 -2.58 16.33 -15.14
CA LEU A 34 -3.55 15.23 -15.17
C LEU A 34 -3.55 14.40 -13.89
N LEU A 35 -2.36 14.05 -13.36
CA LEU A 35 -2.23 13.32 -12.10
C LEU A 35 -2.81 14.09 -10.92
N ALA A 36 -2.54 15.40 -10.82
CA ALA A 36 -3.09 16.25 -9.77
C ALA A 36 -4.63 16.35 -9.84
N ARG A 37 -5.18 16.48 -11.05
CA ARG A 37 -6.65 16.48 -11.26
C ARG A 37 -7.28 15.14 -10.90
N ASN A 38 -6.65 14.03 -11.25
CA ASN A 38 -7.14 12.69 -10.89
C ASN A 38 -7.03 12.42 -9.38
N ALA A 39 -6.01 12.95 -8.71
CA ALA A 39 -5.87 12.86 -7.25
C ALA A 39 -7.00 13.62 -6.53
N ASN A 40 -7.36 14.81 -7.02
CA ASN A 40 -8.42 15.66 -6.44
C ASN A 40 -9.82 15.39 -7.01
N SER A 41 -9.94 14.50 -8.00
CA SER A 41 -11.21 14.11 -8.60
C SER A 41 -12.08 13.36 -7.59
N SER A 42 -13.13 14.03 -7.12
CA SER A 42 -14.28 13.39 -6.49
C SER A 42 -15.11 12.72 -7.58
N HIS A 43 -14.74 11.49 -7.94
CA HIS A 43 -15.52 10.69 -8.89
C HIS A 43 -16.97 10.56 -8.38
N ARG A 44 -17.92 11.21 -9.07
CA ARG A 44 -19.37 11.02 -8.86
C ARG A 44 -19.95 9.86 -9.67
N SER A 45 -19.19 9.30 -10.61
CA SER A 45 -19.64 8.16 -11.41
C SER A 45 -19.40 6.84 -10.67
N ILE A 46 -20.41 5.97 -10.68
CA ILE A 46 -20.39 4.65 -10.04
C ILE A 46 -19.17 3.84 -10.52
N ALA A 47 -18.86 3.89 -11.82
CA ALA A 47 -17.70 3.21 -12.39
C ALA A 47 -16.36 3.68 -11.77
N GLY A 48 -16.20 4.98 -11.53
CA GLY A 48 -14.98 5.52 -10.91
C GLY A 48 -14.84 5.15 -9.43
N ILE A 49 -15.95 5.13 -8.69
CA ILE A 49 -15.98 4.70 -7.29
C ILE A 49 -15.65 3.20 -7.18
N THR A 50 -16.26 2.38 -8.03
CA THR A 50 -16.03 0.93 -8.08
C THR A 50 -14.57 0.62 -8.45
N ALA A 51 -14.02 1.28 -9.48
CA ALA A 51 -12.62 1.10 -9.84
C ALA A 51 -11.66 1.48 -8.70
N LYS A 52 -11.91 2.60 -7.99
CA LYS A 52 -11.13 2.98 -6.79
C LYS A 52 -11.20 1.92 -5.69
N ARG A 53 -12.39 1.37 -5.42
CA ARG A 53 -12.57 0.30 -4.43
C ARG A 53 -11.86 -1.00 -4.82
N ILE A 54 -11.92 -1.37 -6.10
CA ILE A 54 -11.20 -2.55 -6.62
C ILE A 54 -9.70 -2.35 -6.49
N MET A 55 -9.15 -1.21 -6.89
CA MET A 55 -7.72 -0.93 -6.76
C MET A 55 -7.27 -0.87 -5.29
N ALA A 56 -8.07 -0.26 -4.41
CA ALA A 56 -7.81 -0.28 -2.97
C ALA A 56 -7.82 -1.70 -2.42
N GLY A 57 -8.78 -2.53 -2.83
CA GLY A 57 -8.84 -3.95 -2.46
C GLY A 57 -7.63 -4.75 -2.95
N ILE A 58 -7.18 -4.52 -4.19
CA ILE A 58 -5.98 -5.17 -4.74
C ILE A 58 -4.74 -4.78 -3.93
N HIS A 59 -4.58 -3.50 -3.60
CA HIS A 59 -3.44 -3.00 -2.82
C HIS A 59 -3.46 -3.51 -1.37
N GLU A 60 -4.64 -3.57 -0.74
CA GLU A 60 -4.83 -4.20 0.57
C GLU A 60 -4.51 -5.70 0.53
N ASP A 61 -4.94 -6.41 -0.52
CA ASP A 61 -4.65 -7.83 -0.69
C ASP A 61 -3.17 -8.10 -0.98
N GLU A 62 -2.50 -7.22 -1.73
CA GLU A 62 -1.04 -7.25 -1.87
C GLU A 62 -0.35 -7.05 -0.52
N HIS A 63 -0.78 -6.07 0.28
CA HIS A 63 -0.25 -5.89 1.62
C HIS A 63 -0.47 -7.13 2.52
N ARG A 64 -1.66 -7.72 2.52
CA ARG A 64 -1.96 -8.97 3.24
C ARG A 64 -1.11 -10.15 2.76
N ARG A 65 -0.74 -10.18 1.46
CA ARG A 65 0.18 -11.18 0.90
C ARG A 65 1.63 -10.94 1.32
N THR A 66 2.01 -9.71 1.63
CA THR A 66 3.40 -9.41 2.05
C THR A 66 3.61 -9.47 3.56
N ASP A 67 2.59 -9.21 4.38
CA ASP A 67 2.73 -9.26 5.85
C ASP A 67 2.71 -10.71 6.37
N PRO A 68 3.80 -11.21 6.98
CA PRO A 68 3.86 -12.56 7.54
C PRO A 68 2.74 -12.84 8.55
N PHE A 69 2.30 -11.83 9.31
CA PHE A 69 1.25 -11.98 10.30
C PHE A 69 -0.13 -12.21 9.67
N GLU A 70 -0.49 -11.41 8.67
CA GLU A 70 -1.76 -11.57 7.93
C GLU A 70 -1.81 -12.90 7.17
N ARG A 71 -0.68 -13.36 6.62
CA ARG A 71 -0.54 -14.69 6.03
C ARG A 71 -0.79 -15.79 7.06
N ALA A 72 -0.17 -15.69 8.24
CA ALA A 72 -0.36 -16.65 9.33
C ALA A 72 -1.82 -16.70 9.81
N GLN A 73 -2.47 -15.54 9.97
CA GLN A 73 -3.90 -15.48 10.33
C GLN A 73 -4.78 -16.13 9.27
N THR A 74 -4.53 -15.84 8.00
CA THR A 74 -5.27 -16.43 6.87
C THR A 74 -5.09 -17.95 6.83
N PHE A 75 -3.88 -18.45 7.04
CA PHE A 75 -3.59 -19.87 7.14
C PHE A 75 -4.37 -20.54 8.29
N LEU A 76 -4.34 -19.94 9.48
CA LEU A 76 -5.05 -20.46 10.66
C LEU A 76 -6.57 -20.51 10.44
N ARG A 77 -7.16 -19.47 9.82
CA ARG A 77 -8.58 -19.46 9.45
C ARG A 77 -8.92 -20.58 8.48
N ARG A 78 -8.11 -20.77 7.43
CA ARG A 78 -8.29 -21.87 6.45
C ARG A 78 -8.20 -23.26 7.08
N ARG A 79 -7.44 -23.39 8.18
CA ARG A 79 -7.29 -24.63 8.94
C ARG A 79 -8.38 -24.85 9.99
N GLY A 80 -9.36 -23.95 10.07
CA GLY A 80 -10.54 -24.09 10.94
C GLY A 80 -10.41 -23.43 12.31
N PHE A 81 -9.31 -22.71 12.58
CA PHE A 81 -9.20 -21.92 13.80
C PHE A 81 -9.99 -20.62 13.63
N VAL A 82 -11.27 -20.62 14.03
CA VAL A 82 -12.15 -19.45 13.97
C VAL A 82 -12.74 -19.21 15.36
N PRO A 83 -12.74 -17.97 15.90
CA PRO A 83 -12.29 -16.73 15.26
C PRO A 83 -10.77 -16.49 15.35
N VAL A 84 -10.20 -15.77 14.38
CA VAL A 84 -8.84 -15.17 14.48
C VAL A 84 -8.99 -13.66 14.50
N CYS A 85 -8.90 -13.05 15.69
CA CYS A 85 -9.12 -11.62 15.88
C CYS A 85 -8.29 -11.05 17.04
N ALA A 86 -8.04 -9.75 17.01
CA ALA A 86 -7.48 -9.02 18.15
C ALA A 86 -8.62 -8.61 19.09
N ILE A 87 -8.48 -8.92 20.38
CA ILE A 87 -9.41 -8.56 21.46
C ILE A 87 -8.59 -7.94 22.58
N GLU A 88 -8.84 -6.67 22.92
CA GLU A 88 -8.28 -6.02 24.12
C GLU A 88 -6.74 -6.12 24.23
N GLY A 89 -6.04 -5.96 23.11
CA GLY A 89 -4.57 -6.05 23.07
C GLY A 89 -4.00 -7.47 23.05
N ARG A 90 -4.85 -8.50 22.99
CA ARG A 90 -4.48 -9.91 22.80
C ARG A 90 -5.01 -10.44 21.47
N PHE A 91 -4.45 -11.54 21.00
CA PHE A 91 -4.90 -12.21 19.78
C PHE A 91 -5.60 -13.52 20.14
N ARG A 92 -6.86 -13.66 19.74
CA ARG A 92 -7.63 -14.88 19.88
C ARG A 92 -7.53 -15.68 18.57
N VAL A 93 -7.22 -16.97 18.68
CA VAL A 93 -7.15 -17.93 17.58
C VAL A 93 -7.95 -19.17 17.99
N GLY A 94 -9.22 -19.22 17.62
CA GLY A 94 -10.18 -20.22 18.08
C GLY A 94 -10.34 -20.17 19.60
N ARG A 95 -9.83 -21.21 20.28
CA ARG A 95 -9.81 -21.32 21.76
C ARG A 95 -8.53 -20.80 22.40
N HIS A 96 -7.50 -20.50 21.61
CA HIS A 96 -6.22 -20.02 22.11
C HIS A 96 -6.18 -18.50 22.18
N THR A 97 -5.40 -17.98 23.13
CA THR A 97 -5.15 -16.55 23.29
C THR A 97 -3.65 -16.30 23.37
N PHE A 98 -3.17 -15.33 22.62
CA PHE A 98 -1.77 -14.95 22.51
C PHE A 98 -1.59 -13.48 22.88
N ALA A 99 -0.47 -13.13 23.50
CA ALA A 99 -0.18 -11.77 23.91
C ALA A 99 0.44 -10.92 22.78
N SER A 100 1.13 -11.58 21.85
CA SER A 100 1.90 -10.91 20.80
C SER A 100 1.62 -11.45 19.40
N ARG A 101 1.97 -10.67 18.38
CA ARG A 101 1.90 -11.10 16.98
C ARG A 101 2.87 -12.25 16.67
N ALA A 102 4.03 -12.25 17.32
CA ALA A 102 5.06 -13.27 17.16
C ALA A 102 4.54 -14.66 17.59
N GLU A 103 3.88 -14.74 18.76
CA GLU A 103 3.28 -15.98 19.26
C GLU A 103 2.24 -16.58 18.30
N VAL A 104 1.45 -15.73 17.62
CA VAL A 104 0.47 -16.20 16.63
C VAL A 104 1.18 -16.80 15.40
N ILE A 105 2.30 -16.21 14.98
CA ILE A 105 3.10 -16.71 13.86
C ILE A 105 3.77 -18.02 14.25
N GLU A 106 4.37 -18.11 15.43
CA GLU A 106 4.96 -19.35 15.97
C GLU A 106 3.91 -20.46 16.09
N PHE A 107 2.70 -20.10 16.56
CA PHE A 107 1.60 -21.05 16.58
C PHE A 107 1.23 -21.52 15.17
N ALA A 108 1.16 -20.63 14.19
CA ALA A 108 0.92 -21.01 12.80
C ALA A 108 2.03 -21.93 12.26
N GLN A 109 3.30 -21.64 12.55
CA GLN A 109 4.45 -22.47 12.18
C GLN A 109 4.35 -23.87 12.79
N SER A 110 3.95 -23.97 14.07
CA SER A 110 3.69 -25.26 14.73
C SER A 110 2.59 -26.10 14.07
N LYS A 111 1.73 -25.45 13.26
CA LYS A 111 0.66 -26.10 12.47
C LYS A 111 1.04 -26.34 11.01
N GLY A 112 2.28 -26.04 10.62
CA GLY A 112 2.80 -26.24 9.28
C GLY A 112 2.68 -25.01 8.37
N PHE A 113 2.66 -23.80 8.92
CA PHE A 113 2.80 -22.58 8.13
C PHE A 113 4.25 -22.36 7.73
N GLU A 114 4.52 -22.34 6.43
CA GLU A 114 5.81 -21.96 5.84
C GLU A 114 5.77 -20.46 5.52
N GLY A 115 6.61 -19.70 6.23
CA GLY A 115 6.68 -18.23 6.21
C GLY A 115 7.03 -17.66 4.86
#